data_AF-A0A377HJS2-F1
#
_entry.id   AF-A0A377HJS2-F1
#
_cell.length_a   1.000
_cell.length_b   1.000
_cell.length_c   1.000
_cell.angle_alpha   90.00
_cell.angle_beta   90.00
_cell.angle_gamma   90.00
#
_symmetry.space_group_name_H-M   'P 1'
#
loop_
_entity.id
_entity.type
_entity.pdbx_description
1 polymer ?
#
loop_
_entity_poly.entity_id
_entity_poly.type
_entity_poly.pdbx_seq_one_letter_code
_entity_poly.pdbx_strand_id
1 'polypeptide(L)'
;MKKALLLTVLSGLSACSAIYEQDTRTAQTEWQDTQLEMAVAGIVNKAPFKGDARVNAVSYEGKLLLIGQAKTDSLKHALVTKVRELDDVKTVYDQIRIKTPLSVSDVSKDTWITTKVKSALIASKKLRNVNIKVITEDGEVFLLGYVTRTQADEATNIARNLSGVKQVIKGFQYYEPQ
;
A
#
# COMPACT_ATOMS: atom_id res chain seq x y z
N MET A 1 -26.84 -45.28 20.60
CA MET A 1 -25.45 -44.78 20.48
C MET A 1 -25.40 -43.75 19.35
N LYS A 2 -25.45 -42.45 19.65
CA LYS A 2 -25.30 -41.38 18.65
C LYS A 2 -23.94 -40.73 18.88
N LYS A 3 -22.99 -40.92 17.95
CA LYS A 3 -21.68 -40.27 17.99
C LYS A 3 -21.86 -38.79 17.66
N ALA A 4 -21.61 -37.91 18.62
CA ALA A 4 -21.45 -36.49 18.38
C ALA A 4 -20.06 -36.25 17.77
N LEU A 5 -20.03 -35.83 16.51
CA LEU A 5 -18.82 -35.38 15.83
C LEU A 5 -18.57 -33.95 16.30
N LEU A 6 -17.64 -33.78 17.24
CA LEU A 6 -17.19 -32.47 17.72
C LEU A 6 -16.31 -31.86 16.61
N LEU A 7 -16.91 -31.06 15.73
CA LEU A 7 -16.19 -30.29 14.73
C LEU A 7 -15.47 -29.15 15.48
N THR A 8 -14.20 -29.38 15.84
CA THR A 8 -13.32 -28.34 16.35
C THR A 8 -13.02 -27.40 15.19
N VAL A 9 -13.73 -26.26 15.16
CA VAL A 9 -13.40 -25.16 14.27
C VAL A 9 -12.04 -24.65 14.70
N LEU A 10 -11.00 -25.03 13.95
CA LEU A 10 -9.68 -24.43 14.04
C LEU A 10 -9.83 -23.01 13.47
N SER A 11 -10.21 -22.05 14.33
CA SER A 11 -10.18 -20.62 14.04
C SER A 11 -8.73 -20.20 13.87
N GLY A 12 -8.20 -20.44 12.66
CA GLY A 12 -6.87 -20.03 12.25
C GLY A 12 -6.71 -18.52 12.42
N LEU A 13 -5.80 -18.15 13.32
CA LEU A 13 -5.08 -16.89 13.47
C LEU A 13 -5.69 -15.67 12.73
N SER A 14 -6.61 -14.95 13.39
CA SER A 14 -6.61 -13.48 13.30
C SER A 14 -5.68 -12.96 14.39
N ALA A 15 -4.37 -13.06 14.16
CA ALA A 15 -3.37 -12.63 15.11
C ALA A 15 -2.90 -11.21 14.77
N CYS A 16 -3.13 -10.31 15.73
CA CYS A 16 -2.57 -8.96 15.88
C CYS A 16 -3.30 -7.82 15.15
N SER A 17 -4.52 -7.50 15.59
CA SER A 17 -4.90 -6.09 15.68
C SER A 17 -4.11 -5.46 16.83
N ALA A 18 -2.88 -5.00 16.55
CA ALA A 18 -2.28 -3.99 17.41
C ALA A 18 -3.24 -2.80 17.39
N ILE A 19 -3.93 -2.57 18.51
CA ILE A 19 -4.85 -1.46 18.66
C ILE A 19 -3.98 -0.21 18.64
N TYR A 20 -3.81 0.39 17.46
CA TYR A 20 -3.35 1.76 17.38
C TYR A 20 -4.57 2.59 17.78
N GLU A 21 -4.60 3.10 19.01
CA GLU A 21 -5.75 3.85 19.58
C GLU A 21 -6.28 4.97 18.65
N GLN A 22 -5.48 5.41 17.68
CA GLN A 22 -5.80 6.45 16.71
C GLN A 22 -6.40 5.93 15.40
N ASP A 23 -6.12 4.69 14.99
CA ASP A 23 -6.71 4.09 13.77
C ASP A 23 -7.97 3.30 14.14
N THR A 24 -9.14 3.86 13.84
CA THR A 24 -10.45 3.31 14.22
C THR A 24 -11.03 2.34 13.18
N ARG A 25 -10.23 1.86 12.21
CA ARG A 25 -10.72 0.97 11.16
C ARG A 25 -11.25 -0.35 11.72
N THR A 26 -12.33 -0.83 11.11
CA THR A 26 -12.91 -2.13 11.45
C THR A 26 -12.27 -3.25 10.65
N ALA A 27 -12.29 -4.47 11.18
CA ALA A 27 -11.82 -5.66 10.45
C ALA A 27 -12.56 -5.86 9.11
N GLN A 28 -13.84 -5.48 9.03
CA GLN A 28 -14.62 -5.54 7.80
C GLN A 28 -14.06 -4.59 6.73
N THR A 29 -13.71 -3.36 7.13
CA THR A 29 -13.11 -2.36 6.25
C THR A 29 -11.75 -2.82 5.73
N GLU A 30 -10.88 -3.35 6.59
CA GLU A 30 -9.56 -3.85 6.17
C GLU A 30 -9.67 -5.06 5.22
N TRP A 31 -10.65 -5.93 5.46
CA TRP A 31 -10.94 -7.03 4.55
C TRP A 31 -11.41 -6.54 3.18
N GLN A 32 -12.34 -5.58 3.13
CA GLN A 32 -12.79 -4.95 1.88
C GLN A 32 -11.64 -4.29 1.11
N ASP A 33 -10.77 -3.55 1.81
CA ASP A 33 -9.57 -2.94 1.22
C ASP A 33 -8.64 -4.00 0.62
N THR A 34 -8.44 -5.12 1.31
CA THR A 34 -7.63 -6.25 0.82
C THR A 34 -8.25 -6.88 -0.43
N GLN A 35 -9.58 -7.05 -0.47
CA GLN A 35 -10.28 -7.57 -1.64
C GLN A 35 -10.14 -6.63 -2.85
N LEU A 36 -10.21 -5.32 -2.64
CA LEU A 36 -9.96 -4.32 -3.68
C LEU A 36 -8.53 -4.40 -4.22
N GLU A 37 -7.54 -4.46 -3.34
CA GLU A 37 -6.12 -4.62 -3.73
C GLU A 37 -5.92 -5.90 -4.58
N MET A 38 -6.55 -7.02 -4.19
CA MET A 38 -6.51 -8.27 -4.97
C MET A 38 -7.24 -8.18 -6.30
N ALA A 39 -8.39 -7.51 -6.37
CA ALA A 39 -9.11 -7.29 -7.62
C ALA A 39 -8.26 -6.51 -8.63
N VAL A 40 -7.59 -5.43 -8.17
CA VAL A 40 -6.63 -4.69 -9.00
C VAL A 40 -5.50 -5.59 -9.47
N ALA A 41 -4.88 -6.38 -8.57
CA ALA A 41 -3.84 -7.32 -8.96
C ALA A 41 -4.34 -8.33 -10.02
N GLY A 42 -5.59 -8.79 -9.90
CA GLY A 42 -6.24 -9.67 -10.88
C GLY A 42 -6.43 -9.02 -12.26
N ILE A 43 -6.76 -7.72 -12.30
CA ILE A 43 -6.86 -6.95 -13.56
C ILE A 43 -5.49 -6.83 -14.21
N VAL A 44 -4.47 -6.38 -13.45
CA VAL A 44 -3.11 -6.11 -13.96
C VAL A 44 -2.46 -7.38 -14.54
N ASN A 45 -2.75 -8.55 -13.97
CA ASN A 45 -2.18 -9.83 -14.40
C ASN A 45 -2.90 -10.48 -15.60
N LYS A 46 -3.87 -9.81 -16.24
CA LYS A 46 -4.60 -10.29 -17.42
C LYS A 46 -4.30 -9.44 -18.65
N ALA A 47 -4.55 -9.99 -19.83
CA ALA A 47 -4.51 -9.21 -21.07
C ALA A 47 -5.54 -8.05 -21.01
N PRO A 48 -5.22 -6.86 -21.56
CA PRO A 48 -4.00 -6.52 -22.30
C PRO A 48 -2.84 -6.00 -21.44
N PHE A 49 -2.96 -6.00 -20.10
CA PHE A 49 -1.98 -5.36 -19.21
C PHE A 49 -0.78 -6.25 -18.87
N LYS A 50 -0.99 -7.57 -18.80
CA LYS A 50 0.04 -8.54 -18.41
C LYS A 50 1.32 -8.37 -19.25
N GLY A 51 2.43 -8.03 -18.58
CA GLY A 51 3.75 -7.85 -19.21
C GLY A 51 4.03 -6.44 -19.73
N ASP A 52 2.98 -5.64 -19.97
CA ASP A 52 3.10 -4.25 -20.46
C ASP A 52 2.77 -3.21 -19.40
N ALA A 53 2.18 -3.63 -18.28
CA ALA A 53 2.00 -2.85 -17.07
C ALA A 53 2.40 -3.66 -15.83
N ARG A 54 2.92 -2.94 -14.84
CA ARG A 54 3.16 -3.44 -13.49
C ARG A 54 2.63 -2.38 -12.55
N VAL A 55 1.54 -2.70 -11.85
CA VAL A 55 0.88 -1.76 -10.95
C VAL A 55 0.55 -2.49 -9.66
N ASN A 56 0.96 -1.89 -8.55
CA ASN A 56 0.56 -2.26 -7.21
C ASN A 56 -0.52 -1.28 -6.74
N ALA A 57 -1.45 -1.76 -5.93
CA ALA A 57 -2.49 -0.94 -5.34
C ALA A 57 -2.33 -0.89 -3.81
N VAL A 58 -2.69 0.25 -3.23
CA VAL A 58 -3.00 0.35 -1.80
C VAL A 58 -4.40 0.88 -1.65
N SER A 59 -5.23 0.21 -0.86
CA SER A 59 -6.57 0.68 -0.53
C SER A 59 -6.64 1.20 0.91
N TYR A 60 -7.43 2.26 1.09
CA TYR A 60 -7.85 2.73 2.40
C TYR A 60 -9.29 3.25 2.30
N GLU A 61 -10.24 2.53 2.87
CA GLU A 61 -11.68 2.86 2.86
C GLU A 61 -12.25 3.14 1.46
N GLY A 62 -11.79 2.37 0.46
CA GLY A 62 -12.18 2.52 -0.94
C GLY A 62 -11.44 3.63 -1.70
N LYS A 63 -10.45 4.29 -1.08
CA LYS A 63 -9.50 5.18 -1.77
C LYS A 63 -8.29 4.35 -2.22
N LEU A 64 -8.13 4.18 -3.53
CA LEU A 64 -7.04 3.43 -4.12
C LEU A 64 -5.91 4.35 -4.53
N LEU A 65 -4.68 3.99 -4.15
CA LEU A 65 -3.45 4.53 -4.70
C LEU A 65 -2.83 3.50 -5.63
N LEU A 66 -2.73 3.83 -6.91
CA LEU A 66 -2.12 2.97 -7.94
C LEU A 66 -0.68 3.41 -8.21
N ILE A 67 0.28 2.54 -7.97
CA ILE A 67 1.72 2.84 -8.07
C ILE A 67 2.35 1.85 -9.05
N GLY A 68 3.15 2.35 -10.00
CA GLY A 68 3.86 1.46 -10.91
C GLY A 68 4.13 2.07 -12.28
N GLN A 69 4.05 1.23 -13.30
CA GLN A 69 4.36 1.56 -14.69
C GLN A 69 3.36 0.97 -15.66
N ALA A 70 3.18 1.69 -16.77
CA ALA A 70 2.60 1.16 -17.99
C ALA A 70 3.41 1.65 -19.18
N LYS A 71 3.60 0.79 -20.20
CA LYS A 71 4.39 1.14 -21.40
C LYS A 71 3.80 2.31 -22.20
N THR A 72 2.48 2.51 -22.15
CA THR A 72 1.80 3.55 -22.93
C THR A 72 0.71 4.23 -22.11
N ASP A 73 0.39 5.47 -22.49
CA ASP A 73 -0.71 6.22 -21.87
C ASP A 73 -2.06 5.53 -22.06
N SER A 74 -2.30 4.94 -23.23
CA SER A 74 -3.52 4.16 -23.51
C SER A 74 -3.68 2.95 -22.57
N LEU A 75 -2.60 2.19 -22.31
CA LEU A 75 -2.64 1.08 -21.35
C LEU A 75 -2.91 1.56 -19.93
N LYS A 76 -2.26 2.64 -19.52
CA LYS A 76 -2.49 3.29 -18.22
C LYS A 76 -3.96 3.71 -18.09
N HIS A 77 -4.49 4.43 -19.07
CA HIS A 77 -5.86 4.91 -19.07
C HIS A 77 -6.86 3.76 -18.98
N ALA A 78 -6.70 2.73 -19.82
CA ALA A 78 -7.55 1.56 -19.81
C ALA A 78 -7.52 0.80 -18.46
N LEU A 79 -6.34 0.68 -17.85
CA LEU A 79 -6.18 0.06 -16.53
C LEU A 79 -6.90 0.87 -15.46
N VAL A 80 -6.65 2.18 -15.39
CA VAL A 80 -7.27 3.09 -14.40
C VAL A 80 -8.79 3.10 -14.55
N THR A 81 -9.32 3.12 -15.78
CA THR A 81 -10.76 3.04 -16.03
C THR A 81 -11.35 1.74 -15.49
N LYS A 82 -10.75 0.58 -15.78
CA LYS A 82 -11.21 -0.70 -15.22
C LYS A 82 -11.17 -0.75 -13.69
N VAL A 83 -10.16 -0.13 -13.08
CA VAL A 83 -10.08 -0.06 -11.62
C VAL A 83 -11.20 0.81 -11.03
N ARG A 84 -11.58 1.90 -11.71
CA ARG A 84 -12.71 2.75 -11.28
C ARG A 84 -14.07 2.08 -11.39
N GLU A 85 -14.20 1.06 -12.24
CA GLU A 85 -15.43 0.27 -12.41
C GLU A 85 -15.62 -0.81 -11.34
N LEU A 86 -14.60 -1.07 -10.50
CA LEU A 86 -14.75 -2.00 -9.39
C LEU A 86 -15.72 -1.44 -8.34
N ASP A 87 -16.54 -2.32 -7.78
CA ASP A 87 -17.42 -1.99 -6.67
C ASP A 87 -16.61 -1.44 -5.49
N ASP A 88 -17.22 -0.56 -4.68
CA ASP A 88 -16.62 0.06 -3.48
C ASP A 88 -15.42 1.00 -3.72
N VAL A 89 -14.98 1.19 -4.98
CA VAL A 89 -13.97 2.20 -5.31
C VAL A 89 -14.58 3.60 -5.27
N LYS A 90 -14.12 4.43 -4.33
CA LYS A 90 -14.56 5.82 -4.16
C LYS A 90 -13.66 6.81 -4.87
N THR A 91 -12.35 6.56 -4.85
CA THR A 91 -11.36 7.48 -5.42
C THR A 91 -10.15 6.71 -5.89
N VAL A 92 -9.59 7.10 -7.03
CA VAL A 92 -8.34 6.54 -7.56
C VAL A 92 -7.30 7.66 -7.67
N TYR A 93 -6.26 7.55 -6.86
CA TYR A 93 -5.04 8.34 -6.94
C TYR A 93 -4.06 7.60 -7.85
N ASP A 94 -3.84 8.17 -9.03
CA ASP A 94 -3.00 7.59 -10.06
C ASP A 94 -1.55 8.08 -9.94
N GLN A 95 -0.65 7.16 -9.61
CA GLN A 95 0.80 7.35 -9.58
C GLN A 95 1.52 6.38 -10.52
N ILE A 96 0.84 5.98 -11.60
CA ILE A 96 1.44 5.14 -12.66
C ILE A 96 2.27 6.04 -13.58
N ARG A 97 3.54 5.70 -13.76
CA ARG A 97 4.46 6.38 -14.68
C ARG A 97 4.41 5.73 -16.08
N ILE A 98 4.47 6.53 -17.13
CA ILE A 98 4.58 6.01 -18.51
C ILE A 98 6.04 5.63 -18.77
N LYS A 99 6.37 4.35 -18.60
CA LYS A 99 7.70 3.78 -18.81
C LYS A 99 7.61 2.25 -18.84
N THR A 100 8.68 1.59 -19.26
CA THR A 100 8.78 0.13 -19.19
C THR A 100 8.65 -0.35 -17.73
N PRO A 101 7.88 -1.42 -17.46
CA PRO A 101 7.85 -2.07 -16.15
C PRO A 101 9.25 -2.42 -15.63
N LEU A 102 9.43 -2.27 -14.32
CA LEU A 102 10.72 -2.52 -13.68
C LEU A 102 11.24 -3.94 -13.91
N SER A 103 12.56 -4.05 -14.06
CA SER A 103 13.24 -5.33 -14.06
C SER A 103 13.28 -5.95 -12.64
N VAL A 104 13.57 -7.24 -12.54
CA VAL A 104 13.74 -7.93 -11.25
C VAL A 104 14.87 -7.28 -10.43
N SER A 105 15.92 -6.77 -11.08
CA SER A 105 17.01 -6.08 -10.40
C SER A 105 16.54 -4.77 -9.79
N ASP A 106 15.71 -4.00 -10.50
CA ASP A 106 15.19 -2.72 -9.99
C ASP A 106 14.22 -2.93 -8.83
N VAL A 107 13.33 -3.93 -8.94
CA VAL A 107 12.44 -4.34 -7.83
C VAL A 107 13.25 -4.77 -6.59
N SER A 108 14.41 -5.41 -6.79
CA SER A 108 15.30 -5.81 -5.69
C SER A 108 15.95 -4.59 -5.02
N LYS A 109 16.35 -3.56 -5.79
CA LYS A 109 16.84 -2.28 -5.25
C LYS A 109 15.76 -1.58 -4.43
N ASP A 110 14.52 -1.54 -4.93
CA ASP A 110 13.38 -0.94 -4.23
C ASP A 110 13.02 -1.69 -2.94
N THR A 111 13.13 -3.01 -2.94
CA THR A 111 12.96 -3.82 -1.72
C THR A 111 14.00 -3.42 -0.67
N TRP A 112 15.26 -3.24 -1.07
CA TRP A 112 16.31 -2.78 -0.17
C TRP A 112 16.08 -1.35 0.34
N ILE A 113 15.63 -0.44 -0.52
CA ILE A 113 15.25 0.92 -0.11
C ILE A 113 14.10 0.87 0.90
N THR A 114 13.06 0.09 0.63
CA THR A 114 11.91 -0.09 1.52
C THR A 114 12.35 -0.58 2.90
N THR A 115 13.21 -1.60 2.95
CA THR A 115 13.75 -2.11 4.22
C THR A 115 14.52 -1.04 4.98
N LYS A 116 15.44 -0.31 4.32
CA LYS A 116 16.18 0.78 4.95
C LYS A 116 15.25 1.85 5.52
N VAL A 117 14.25 2.29 4.75
CA VAL A 117 13.27 3.28 5.20
C VAL A 117 12.51 2.76 6.42
N LYS A 118 11.93 1.56 6.35
CA LYS A 118 11.20 0.97 7.49
C LYS A 118 12.06 0.88 8.75
N SER A 119 13.29 0.38 8.63
CA SER A 119 14.22 0.28 9.77
C SER A 119 14.53 1.66 10.36
N ALA A 120 14.75 2.68 9.52
CA ALA A 120 15.05 4.03 9.98
C ALA A 120 13.84 4.69 10.66
N LEU A 121 12.62 4.46 10.16
CA LEU A 121 11.38 4.95 10.80
C LEU A 121 11.18 4.30 12.18
N ILE A 122 11.39 2.98 12.30
CA ILE A 122 11.28 2.24 13.57
C ILE A 122 12.28 2.75 14.61
N ALA A 123 13.48 3.17 14.19
CA ALA A 123 14.48 3.72 15.08
C ALA A 123 14.12 5.12 15.62
N SER A 124 13.17 5.84 14.99
CA SER A 124 12.77 7.18 15.45
C SER A 124 11.82 7.11 16.64
N LYS A 125 12.24 7.71 17.77
CA LYS A 125 11.43 7.83 18.98
C LYS A 125 10.12 8.58 18.75
N LYS A 126 10.08 9.50 17.78
CA LYS A 126 8.88 10.31 17.45
C LYS A 126 7.81 9.52 16.68
N LEU A 127 8.16 8.36 16.13
CA LEU A 127 7.28 7.52 15.31
C LEU A 127 6.85 6.23 16.01
N ARG A 128 7.19 6.03 17.29
CA ARG A 128 6.94 4.76 18.02
C ARG A 128 5.47 4.36 18.12
N ASN A 129 4.57 5.34 18.08
CA ASN A 129 3.14 5.11 18.30
C ASN A 129 2.32 5.24 17.02
N VAL A 130 2.96 5.17 15.85
CA VAL A 130 2.26 5.28 14.57
C VAL A 130 2.71 4.21 13.60
N ASN A 131 1.77 3.66 12.85
CA ASN A 131 2.05 2.74 11.76
C ASN A 131 2.16 3.53 10.45
N ILE A 132 3.34 3.47 9.82
CA ILE A 132 3.56 4.06 8.49
C ILE A 132 3.82 2.92 7.51
N LYS A 133 2.89 2.73 6.57
CA LYS A 133 3.08 1.85 5.42
C LYS A 133 4.05 2.52 4.46
N VAL A 134 5.12 1.80 4.13
CA VAL A 134 6.18 2.23 3.22
C VAL A 134 6.16 1.35 2.00
N ILE A 135 6.07 1.97 0.83
CA ILE A 135 6.21 1.33 -0.48
C ILE A 135 7.28 2.08 -1.26
N THR A 136 8.14 1.35 -1.95
CA THR A 136 9.09 1.95 -2.88
C THR A 136 8.83 1.41 -4.28
N GLU A 137 8.79 2.31 -5.26
CA GLU A 137 8.68 1.96 -6.67
C GLU A 137 9.59 2.87 -7.51
N ASP A 138 10.56 2.29 -8.19
CA ASP A 138 11.64 2.95 -8.93
C ASP A 138 12.36 4.05 -8.12
N GLY A 139 12.66 3.78 -6.86
CA GLY A 139 13.26 4.73 -5.92
C GLY A 139 12.35 5.87 -5.45
N GLU A 140 11.08 5.93 -5.89
CA GLU A 140 10.07 6.80 -5.29
C GLU A 140 9.48 6.11 -4.05
N VAL A 141 9.53 6.78 -2.90
CA VAL A 141 9.05 6.26 -1.62
C VAL A 141 7.69 6.86 -1.29
N PHE A 142 6.67 6.02 -1.19
CA PHE A 142 5.33 6.37 -0.76
C PHE A 142 5.19 6.07 0.73
N LEU A 143 4.88 7.12 1.50
CA LEU A 143 4.61 7.02 2.93
C LEU A 143 3.13 7.24 3.18
N LEU A 144 2.47 6.24 3.76
CA LEU A 144 1.03 6.21 4.01
C LEU A 144 0.79 5.90 5.48
N GLY A 145 -0.27 6.46 6.06
CA GLY A 145 -0.64 6.24 7.45
C GLY A 145 -1.49 7.36 8.01
N TYR A 146 -2.03 7.14 9.21
CA TYR A 146 -2.75 8.16 9.98
C TYR A 146 -1.80 8.75 11.01
N VAL A 147 -1.37 9.99 10.80
CA VAL A 147 -0.22 10.62 11.48
C VAL A 147 -0.56 12.06 11.86
N THR A 148 0.13 12.62 12.86
CA THR A 148 0.18 14.08 13.01
C THR A 148 1.08 14.71 11.95
N ARG A 149 0.97 16.04 11.76
CA ARG A 149 1.87 16.77 10.85
C ARG A 149 3.34 16.61 11.24
N THR A 150 3.64 16.67 12.54
CA THR A 150 4.99 16.49 13.07
C THR A 150 5.55 15.09 12.78
N GLN A 151 4.73 14.04 12.91
CA GLN A 151 5.11 12.67 12.57
C GLN A 151 5.34 12.51 11.06
N ALA A 152 4.47 13.09 10.22
CA ALA A 152 4.63 13.07 8.77
C ALA A 152 5.94 13.74 8.33
N ASP A 153 6.27 14.90 8.92
CA ASP A 153 7.49 15.64 8.61
C ASP A 153 8.74 14.87 9.06
N GLU A 154 8.72 14.28 10.25
CA GLU A 154 9.79 13.40 10.72
C GLU A 154 10.00 12.21 9.76
N ALA A 155 8.94 11.48 9.42
CA ALA A 155 9.01 10.33 8.53
C ALA A 155 9.53 10.70 7.13
N THR A 156 9.06 11.83 6.61
CA THR A 156 9.50 12.37 5.32
C THR A 156 10.97 12.76 5.35
N ASN A 157 11.41 13.42 6.42
CA ASN A 157 12.81 13.83 6.61
C ASN A 157 13.74 12.62 6.74
N ILE A 158 13.33 11.58 7.45
CA ILE A 158 14.11 10.33 7.53
C ILE A 158 14.22 9.72 6.13
N ALA A 159 13.09 9.48 5.46
CA ALA A 159 13.06 8.79 4.17
C ALA A 159 13.87 9.52 3.09
N ARG A 160 13.71 10.85 2.95
CA ARG A 160 14.33 11.62 1.86
C ARG A 160 15.87 11.71 1.95
N ASN A 161 16.45 11.44 3.11
CA ASN A 161 17.90 11.49 3.31
C ASN A 161 18.58 10.12 3.15
N LEU A 162 17.82 9.05 2.86
CA LEU A 162 18.38 7.72 2.65
C LEU A 162 18.87 7.54 1.21
N SER A 163 20.05 6.95 1.07
CA SER A 163 20.65 6.63 -0.22
C SER A 163 19.71 5.78 -1.10
N GLY A 164 19.57 6.18 -2.37
CA GLY A 164 18.72 5.54 -3.38
C GLY A 164 17.27 6.07 -3.43
N VAL A 165 16.84 6.85 -2.44
CA VAL A 165 15.54 7.53 -2.49
C VAL A 165 15.64 8.71 -3.46
N LYS A 166 14.81 8.69 -4.52
CA LYS A 166 14.75 9.76 -5.53
C LYS A 166 13.72 10.83 -5.15
N GLN A 167 12.60 10.39 -4.57
CA GLN A 167 11.48 11.25 -4.20
C GLN A 167 10.72 10.62 -3.04
N VAL A 168 10.12 11.45 -2.19
CA VAL A 168 9.16 11.01 -1.17
C VAL A 168 7.79 11.57 -1.51
N ILE A 169 6.79 10.70 -1.57
CA ILE A 169 5.40 11.03 -1.81
C ILE A 169 4.61 10.75 -0.53
N LYS A 170 3.93 11.79 -0.03
CA LYS A 170 3.13 11.73 1.19
C LYS A 170 1.69 11.40 0.82
N GLY A 171 1.21 10.21 1.20
CA GLY A 171 -0.20 9.83 1.18
C GLY A 171 -0.73 9.64 2.59
N PHE A 172 -0.41 10.59 3.47
CA PHE A 172 -0.84 10.59 4.86
C PHE A 172 -2.26 11.13 5.01
N GLN A 173 -2.97 10.59 5.99
CA GLN A 173 -4.14 11.22 6.59
C GLN A 173 -3.70 11.86 7.91
N TYR A 174 -4.22 13.06 8.18
CA TYR A 174 -3.80 13.85 9.33
C TYR A 174 -4.85 13.86 10.41
N TYR A 175 -4.39 13.80 11.66
CA TYR A 175 -5.17 14.17 12.83
C TYR A 175 -4.43 15.17 13.68
N GLU A 176 -5.18 15.93 14.45
CA GLU A 176 -4.66 16.83 15.47
C GLU A 176 -4.93 16.19 16.84
N PRO A 177 -3.91 15.96 17.67
CA PRO A 177 -4.11 15.52 19.05
C PRO A 177 -4.94 16.56 19.81
N GLN A 178 -5.92 16.10 20.59
CA GLN A 178 -6.64 16.97 21.53
C GLN A 178 -5.81 17.26 22.78
#